data_AF-A0A9P5JMI5-F1
#
_entry.id   AF-A0A9P5JMI5-F1
#
_cell.length_a   1.000
_cell.length_b   1.000
_cell.length_c   1.000
_cell.angle_alpha   90.00
_cell.angle_beta   90.00
_cell.angle_gamma   90.00
#
_symmetry.space_group_name_H-M   'P 1'
#
loop_
_entity.id
_entity.type
_entity.pdbx_description
1 polymer ?
#
loop_
_entity_poly.entity_id
_entity_poly.type
_entity_poly.pdbx_seq_one_letter_code
_entity_poly.pdbx_strand_id
1 'polypeptide(L)'
;MYGLQPALRRLASKQHARLTRSTHSASKVVFSGIQPTGTPHLGNFLGALSNWTRLQSSAADGDTLIYSVVGLHAITVPQDPSQLRTDRLNAVASLLAIGLDPARSIIFCQEDVQEHAELAWMLGCFAPMGRLSRMTAYKSKVATMASTANDEKLGLFAYPVLQAADILLYKATHVPVGEDQRQHLELTRDIAQWFNQRYMSQTFALPSTISTPTKRILSLRDPIQKMSKSAKDPKSRILLSDSRDEIARKIRKAVTDSETTISYDPIHRPGISNLLRILHE
;
A
#
# COMPACT_ATOMS: atom_id res chain seq x y z
N MET A 1 -26.29 -20.65 70.54
CA MET A 1 -27.71 -20.33 70.24
C MET A 1 -27.68 -19.37 69.04
N TYR A 2 -28.13 -19.87 67.87
CA TYR A 2 -28.57 -19.18 66.63
C TYR A 2 -27.93 -17.83 66.24
N GLY A 3 -27.43 -17.58 65.04
CA GLY A 3 -27.73 -18.18 63.74
C GLY A 3 -27.75 -17.05 62.69
N LEU A 4 -26.94 -17.22 61.63
CA LEU A 4 -27.12 -16.76 60.25
C LEU A 4 -27.98 -15.50 60.00
N GLN A 5 -27.42 -14.52 59.26
CA GLN A 5 -27.81 -14.44 57.85
C GLN A 5 -26.80 -13.75 56.90
N PRO A 6 -26.61 -14.30 55.69
CA PRO A 6 -25.62 -13.89 54.70
C PRO A 6 -26.27 -13.07 53.58
N ALA A 7 -26.56 -11.79 53.83
CA ALA A 7 -27.23 -10.93 52.85
C ALA A 7 -26.33 -9.84 52.23
N LEU A 8 -25.17 -9.54 52.82
CA LEU A 8 -24.31 -8.42 52.36
C LEU A 8 -23.16 -8.81 51.42
N ARG A 9 -23.00 -10.10 51.10
CA ARG A 9 -22.04 -10.58 50.07
C ARG A 9 -22.66 -10.82 48.69
N ARG A 10 -23.94 -10.51 48.49
CA ARG A 10 -24.66 -10.70 47.20
C ARG A 10 -25.05 -9.41 46.48
N LEU A 11 -24.62 -8.25 46.96
CA LEU A 11 -24.81 -6.96 46.27
C LEU A 11 -23.53 -6.43 45.59
N ALA A 12 -22.37 -7.05 45.83
CA ALA A 12 -21.13 -6.73 45.12
C ALA A 12 -20.88 -7.60 43.87
N SER A 13 -21.77 -8.55 43.55
CA SER A 13 -21.62 -9.50 42.43
C SER A 13 -22.73 -9.43 41.37
N LYS A 14 -23.56 -8.38 41.39
CA LYS A 14 -24.64 -8.16 40.40
C LYS A 14 -24.63 -6.79 39.70
N GLN A 15 -23.53 -6.06 39.77
CA GLN A 15 -23.26 -4.90 38.90
C GLN A 15 -22.20 -5.20 37.81
N HIS A 16 -21.84 -6.47 37.62
CA HIS A 16 -20.86 -6.91 36.62
C HIS A 16 -21.47 -7.62 35.40
N ALA A 17 -22.77 -7.43 35.12
CA ALA A 17 -23.41 -8.10 34.00
C ALA A 17 -24.54 -7.29 33.38
N ARG A 18 -24.25 -6.05 32.94
CA ARG A 18 -24.98 -5.40 31.83
C ARG A 18 -24.28 -4.15 31.33
N LEU A 19 -22.97 -4.22 31.09
CA LEU A 19 -22.41 -3.42 30.00
C LEU A 19 -22.87 -4.13 28.74
N THR A 20 -23.94 -3.60 28.14
CA THR A 20 -24.24 -3.80 26.73
C THR A 20 -22.91 -3.73 25.99
N ARG A 21 -22.44 -4.89 25.50
CA ARG A 21 -21.47 -4.94 24.41
C ARG A 21 -22.14 -4.21 23.26
N SER A 22 -21.97 -2.90 23.22
CA SER A 22 -22.02 -2.17 21.97
C SER A 22 -20.95 -2.82 21.11
N THR A 23 -21.40 -3.60 20.14
CA THR A 23 -20.56 -4.18 19.08
C THR A 23 -20.15 -3.08 18.10
N HIS A 24 -19.72 -1.92 18.59
CA HIS A 24 -18.90 -1.04 17.79
C HIS A 24 -17.52 -1.69 17.73
N SER A 25 -17.29 -2.41 16.63
CA SER A 25 -15.93 -2.62 16.11
C SER A 25 -15.14 -1.33 16.32
N ALA A 26 -14.01 -1.39 17.02
CA ALA A 26 -13.14 -0.23 17.18
C ALA A 26 -12.89 0.42 15.81
N SER A 27 -12.98 1.75 15.74
CA SER A 27 -12.80 2.50 14.50
C SER A 27 -11.46 2.16 13.85
N LYS A 28 -11.46 1.91 12.55
CA LYS A 28 -10.25 1.56 11.82
C LYS A 28 -9.53 2.83 11.38
N VAL A 29 -8.20 2.77 11.39
CA VAL A 29 -7.35 3.78 10.76
C VAL A 29 -6.60 3.05 9.66
N VAL A 30 -6.96 3.33 8.42
CA VAL A 30 -6.37 2.72 7.23
C VAL A 30 -5.35 3.69 6.66
N PHE A 31 -4.09 3.25 6.50
CA PHE A 31 -3.05 4.02 5.83
C PHE A 31 -2.56 3.31 4.58
N SER A 32 -2.46 4.01 3.45
CA SER A 32 -1.82 3.49 2.24
C SER A 32 -1.04 4.57 1.50
N GLY A 33 0.09 4.19 0.92
CA GLY A 33 0.98 5.10 0.19
C GLY A 33 1.16 4.67 -1.27
N ILE A 34 1.30 5.65 -2.18
CA ILE A 34 1.67 5.42 -3.58
C ILE A 34 2.80 6.35 -4.02
N GLN A 35 3.82 5.80 -4.69
CA GLN A 35 4.91 6.62 -5.21
C GLN A 35 4.44 7.50 -6.38
N PRO A 36 4.81 8.79 -6.41
CA PRO A 36 4.56 9.67 -7.54
C PRO A 36 5.42 9.22 -8.72
N THR A 37 4.82 8.42 -9.59
CA THR A 37 5.47 7.87 -10.79
C THR A 37 4.76 8.36 -12.06
N GLY A 38 4.18 9.56 -12.01
CA GLY A 38 3.33 10.12 -13.06
C GLY A 38 1.97 9.42 -13.18
N THR A 39 1.28 9.61 -14.30
CA THR A 39 -0.07 9.07 -14.51
C THR A 39 -0.09 7.54 -14.31
N PRO A 40 -0.96 7.01 -13.44
CA PRO A 40 -1.13 5.58 -13.26
C PRO A 40 -1.50 4.89 -14.58
N HIS A 41 -1.07 3.64 -14.73
CA HIS A 41 -1.56 2.77 -15.80
C HIS A 41 -2.67 1.84 -15.28
N LEU A 42 -3.37 1.18 -16.19
CA LEU A 42 -4.47 0.25 -15.89
C LEU A 42 -4.08 -0.81 -14.84
N GLY A 43 -2.86 -1.36 -14.93
CA GLY A 43 -2.35 -2.28 -13.92
C GLY A 43 -2.22 -1.69 -12.50
N ASN A 44 -1.94 -0.40 -12.33
CA ASN A 44 -1.96 0.25 -11.00
C ASN A 44 -3.39 0.42 -10.52
N PHE A 45 -4.29 0.79 -11.44
CA PHE A 45 -5.71 0.98 -11.13
C PHE A 45 -6.37 -0.31 -10.64
N LEU A 46 -6.29 -1.39 -11.43
CA LEU A 46 -6.87 -2.69 -11.10
C LEU A 46 -6.12 -3.42 -9.98
N GLY A 47 -4.84 -3.09 -9.78
CA GLY A 47 -4.01 -3.72 -8.75
C GLY A 47 -4.19 -3.14 -7.35
N ALA A 48 -4.34 -1.80 -7.24
CA ALA A 48 -4.32 -1.12 -5.95
C ALA A 48 -5.39 -0.03 -5.83
N LEU A 49 -5.50 0.88 -6.81
CA LEU A 49 -6.31 2.09 -6.65
C LEU A 49 -7.83 1.82 -6.58
N SER A 50 -8.30 0.85 -7.36
CA SER A 50 -9.70 0.38 -7.27
C SER A 50 -10.03 -0.17 -5.88
N ASN A 51 -9.08 -0.80 -5.20
CA ASN A 51 -9.27 -1.24 -3.82
C ASN A 51 -9.43 -0.07 -2.86
N TRP A 52 -8.78 1.08 -3.11
CA TRP A 52 -8.96 2.28 -2.29
C TRP A 52 -10.37 2.85 -2.41
N THR A 53 -10.88 2.98 -3.63
CA THR A 53 -12.28 3.41 -3.85
C THR A 53 -13.30 2.45 -3.20
N ARG A 54 -13.00 1.15 -3.22
CA ARG A 54 -13.83 0.12 -2.59
C ARG A 54 -13.77 0.18 -1.06
N LEU A 55 -12.58 0.39 -0.49
CA LEU A 55 -12.37 0.63 0.95
C LEU A 55 -13.10 1.89 1.41
N GLN A 56 -13.03 2.98 0.64
CA GLN A 56 -13.82 4.18 0.90
C GLN A 56 -15.31 3.88 0.92
N SER A 57 -15.80 3.10 -0.04
CA SER A 57 -17.23 2.78 -0.12
C SER A 57 -17.72 1.87 1.01
N SER A 58 -16.88 0.99 1.54
CA SER A 58 -17.23 0.05 2.62
C SER A 58 -16.81 0.48 4.03
N ALA A 59 -16.10 1.61 4.16
CA ALA A 59 -15.70 2.17 5.45
C ALA A 59 -16.93 2.54 6.29
N ALA A 60 -16.90 2.18 7.57
CA ALA A 60 -17.97 2.49 8.51
C ALA A 60 -17.86 3.94 9.00
N ASP A 61 -18.96 4.48 9.53
CA ASP A 61 -18.95 5.77 10.20
C ASP A 61 -17.97 5.74 11.39
N GLY A 62 -16.95 6.60 11.34
CA GLY A 62 -15.85 6.66 12.31
C GLY A 62 -14.53 6.04 11.83
N ASP A 63 -14.52 5.29 10.73
CA ASP A 63 -13.26 4.84 10.12
C ASP A 63 -12.51 6.04 9.51
N THR A 64 -11.19 6.06 9.66
CA THR A 64 -10.30 7.07 9.07
C THR A 64 -9.50 6.45 7.93
N LEU A 65 -9.57 7.05 6.75
CA LEU A 65 -8.84 6.60 5.56
C LEU A 65 -7.78 7.65 5.20
N ILE A 66 -6.53 7.20 5.08
CA ILE A 66 -5.38 8.06 4.85
C ILE A 66 -4.62 7.54 3.62
N TYR A 67 -4.54 8.37 2.59
CA TYR A 67 -3.85 8.08 1.33
C TYR A 67 -2.73 9.10 1.11
N SER A 68 -1.50 8.60 1.04
CA SER A 68 -0.30 9.44 0.90
C SER A 68 0.36 9.26 -0.47
N VAL A 69 0.66 10.38 -1.14
CA VAL A 69 1.59 10.39 -2.26
C VAL A 69 3.01 10.47 -1.70
N VAL A 70 3.75 9.37 -1.76
CA VAL A 70 5.01 9.20 -1.01
C VAL A 70 6.24 9.72 -1.76
N GLY A 71 6.42 11.05 -1.77
CA GLY A 71 7.52 11.72 -2.45
C GLY A 71 8.91 11.43 -1.85
N LEU A 72 9.02 11.27 -0.53
CA LEU A 72 10.30 10.93 0.12
C LEU A 72 10.78 9.53 -0.26
N HIS A 73 9.86 8.60 -0.51
CA HIS A 73 10.20 7.28 -1.07
C HIS A 73 10.66 7.35 -2.53
N ALA A 74 10.13 8.28 -3.33
CA ALA A 74 10.50 8.41 -4.73
C ALA A 74 11.97 8.82 -4.93
N ILE A 75 12.49 9.68 -4.04
CA ILE A 75 13.89 10.18 -4.12
C ILE A 75 14.94 9.17 -3.60
N THR A 76 14.53 7.97 -3.21
CA THR A 76 15.47 6.87 -2.86
C THR A 76 16.23 6.34 -4.08
N VAL A 77 15.77 6.70 -5.29
CA VAL A 77 16.45 6.52 -6.57
C VAL A 77 16.54 7.87 -7.28
N PRO A 78 17.47 8.07 -8.23
CA PRO A 78 17.60 9.33 -8.96
C PRO A 78 16.29 9.75 -9.64
N GLN A 79 15.94 11.03 -9.51
CA GLN A 79 14.75 11.64 -10.09
C GLN A 79 15.12 12.91 -10.87
N ASP A 80 14.38 13.21 -11.93
CA ASP A 80 14.38 14.56 -12.50
C ASP A 80 13.49 15.47 -11.62
N PRO A 81 14.00 16.58 -11.07
CA PRO A 81 13.24 17.41 -10.15
C PRO A 81 11.97 18.02 -10.75
N SER A 82 12.03 18.41 -12.04
CA SER A 82 10.89 19.03 -12.74
C SER A 82 9.79 18.01 -13.02
N GLN A 83 10.19 16.80 -13.40
CA GLN A 83 9.29 15.67 -13.62
C GLN A 83 8.67 15.21 -12.31
N LEU A 84 9.45 15.07 -11.23
CA LEU A 84 8.94 14.64 -9.93
C LEU A 84 7.86 15.59 -9.41
N ARG A 85 8.07 16.91 -9.55
CA ARG A 85 7.06 17.92 -9.18
C ARG A 85 5.76 17.73 -9.95
N THR A 86 5.87 17.48 -11.26
CA THR A 86 4.72 17.22 -12.14
C THR A 86 4.03 15.90 -11.78
N ASP A 87 4.80 14.85 -11.51
CA ASP A 87 4.34 13.51 -11.18
C ASP A 87 3.61 13.46 -9.85
N ARG A 88 4.02 14.27 -8.85
CA ARG A 88 3.30 14.45 -7.59
C ARG A 88 1.90 15.01 -7.82
N LEU A 89 1.79 16.10 -8.58
CA LEU A 89 0.51 16.73 -8.89
C LEU A 89 -0.39 15.78 -9.69
N ASN A 90 0.18 15.09 -10.69
CA ASN A 90 -0.54 14.10 -11.48
C ASN A 90 -1.01 12.91 -10.64
N ALA A 91 -0.22 12.46 -9.66
CA ALA A 91 -0.61 11.39 -8.75
C ALA A 91 -1.83 11.82 -7.93
N VAL A 92 -1.79 12.99 -7.27
CA VAL A 92 -2.94 13.52 -6.51
C VAL A 92 -4.17 13.69 -7.40
N ALA A 93 -4.02 14.33 -8.56
CA ALA A 93 -5.11 14.53 -9.52
C ALA A 93 -5.72 13.19 -9.97
N SER A 94 -4.88 12.16 -10.19
CA SER A 94 -5.35 10.82 -10.56
C SER A 94 -6.14 10.16 -9.43
N LEU A 95 -5.73 10.34 -8.16
CA LEU A 95 -6.46 9.80 -7.00
C LEU A 95 -7.85 10.43 -6.87
N LEU A 96 -7.98 11.74 -7.11
CA LEU A 96 -9.27 12.41 -7.13
C LEU A 96 -10.13 11.95 -8.31
N ALA A 97 -9.53 11.86 -9.50
CA ALA A 97 -10.24 11.49 -10.73
C ALA A 97 -10.83 10.07 -10.69
N ILE A 98 -10.21 9.14 -9.97
CA ILE A 98 -10.74 7.78 -9.80
C ILE A 98 -11.88 7.69 -8.76
N GLY A 99 -12.21 8.79 -8.07
CA GLY A 99 -13.33 8.86 -7.13
C GLY A 99 -12.94 8.74 -5.65
N LEU A 100 -11.66 8.95 -5.28
CA LEU A 100 -11.36 9.23 -3.88
C LEU A 100 -11.87 10.62 -3.51
N ASP A 101 -12.62 10.67 -2.44
CA ASP A 101 -13.32 11.86 -1.97
C ASP A 101 -12.56 12.47 -0.78
N PRO A 102 -12.02 13.69 -0.90
CA PRO A 102 -11.36 14.40 0.19
C PRO A 102 -12.28 14.68 1.39
N ALA A 103 -13.61 14.65 1.20
CA ALA A 103 -14.56 14.77 2.31
C ALA A 103 -14.67 13.49 3.14
N ARG A 104 -14.26 12.34 2.58
CA ARG A 104 -14.33 11.01 3.22
C ARG A 104 -12.96 10.43 3.58
N SER A 105 -11.89 10.99 3.03
CA SER A 105 -10.54 10.48 3.20
C SER A 105 -9.52 11.62 3.23
N ILE A 106 -8.41 11.39 3.93
CA ILE A 106 -7.28 12.33 3.98
C ILE A 106 -6.34 11.97 2.84
N ILE A 107 -6.12 12.91 1.92
CA ILE A 107 -5.23 12.75 0.76
C ILE A 107 -4.17 13.84 0.82
N PHE A 108 -2.88 13.47 0.86
CA PHE A 108 -1.78 14.44 1.02
C PHE A 108 -0.48 13.96 0.38
N CYS A 109 0.49 14.86 0.18
CA CYS A 109 1.87 14.48 -0.18
C CYS A 109 2.72 14.31 1.08
N GLN A 110 3.46 13.21 1.17
CA GLN A 110 4.24 12.83 2.33
C GLN A 110 5.22 13.92 2.81
N GLU A 111 5.90 14.56 1.87
CA GLU A 111 6.91 15.60 2.16
C GLU A 111 6.33 16.91 2.70
N ASP A 112 5.00 17.08 2.65
CA ASP A 112 4.34 18.25 3.21
C ASP A 112 4.13 18.10 4.74
N VAL A 113 4.47 16.94 5.31
CA VAL A 113 4.34 16.60 6.74
C VAL A 113 5.72 16.15 7.26
N GLN A 114 6.41 17.05 7.96
CA GLN A 114 7.82 16.86 8.38
C GLN A 114 7.99 15.70 9.38
N GLU A 115 6.94 15.41 10.14
CA GLU A 115 6.89 14.37 11.17
C GLU A 115 7.16 12.96 10.61
N HIS A 116 6.95 12.73 9.32
CA HIS A 116 7.35 11.47 8.66
C HIS A 116 8.87 11.26 8.74
N ALA A 117 9.65 12.30 8.44
CA ALA A 117 11.10 12.24 8.48
C ALA A 117 11.63 12.22 9.92
N GLU A 118 11.01 13.00 10.81
CA GLU A 118 11.37 13.03 12.24
C GLU A 118 11.13 11.67 12.91
N LEU A 119 9.96 11.07 12.68
CA LEU A 119 9.65 9.76 13.22
C LEU A 119 10.52 8.68 12.59
N ALA A 120 10.81 8.76 11.28
CA ALA A 120 11.72 7.81 10.63
C ALA A 120 13.13 7.83 11.27
N TRP A 121 13.64 9.01 11.62
CA TRP A 121 14.90 9.12 12.36
C TRP A 121 14.83 8.43 13.72
N MET A 122 13.78 8.71 14.51
CA MET A 122 13.59 8.09 15.81
C MET A 122 13.45 6.56 15.72
N LEU A 123 12.66 6.05 14.77
CA LEU A 123 12.46 4.62 14.55
C LEU A 123 13.71 3.94 13.98
N GLY A 124 14.56 4.68 13.26
CA GLY A 124 15.86 4.20 12.79
C GLY A 124 16.77 3.72 13.92
N CYS A 125 16.65 4.32 15.11
CA CYS A 125 17.37 3.87 16.31
C CYS A 125 16.87 2.53 16.87
N PHE A 126 15.73 2.01 16.39
CA PHE A 126 15.18 0.70 16.76
C PHE A 126 15.44 -0.38 15.70
N ALA A 127 15.64 0.00 14.44
CA ALA A 127 15.72 -0.92 13.31
C ALA A 127 17.12 -1.58 13.21
N PRO A 128 17.25 -2.90 13.36
CA PRO A 128 18.55 -3.55 13.25
C PRO A 128 19.04 -3.56 11.80
N MET A 129 20.28 -3.12 11.58
CA MET A 129 20.93 -3.13 10.26
C MET A 129 20.86 -4.50 9.58
N GLY A 130 21.05 -5.59 10.34
CA GLY A 130 20.98 -6.95 9.82
C GLY A 130 19.58 -7.37 9.33
N ARG A 131 18.49 -6.78 9.87
CA ARG A 131 17.13 -7.03 9.36
C ARG A 131 16.92 -6.33 8.02
N LEU A 132 17.38 -5.09 7.90
CA LEU A 132 17.29 -4.29 6.68
C LEU A 132 18.11 -4.92 5.53
N SER A 133 19.33 -5.37 5.79
CA SER A 133 20.18 -6.00 4.77
C SER A 133 19.64 -7.33 4.22
N ARG A 134 18.72 -7.98 4.94
CA ARG A 134 18.05 -9.21 4.51
C ARG A 134 16.76 -8.97 3.73
N MET A 135 16.34 -7.73 3.54
CA MET A 135 15.12 -7.43 2.81
C MET A 135 15.25 -7.79 1.33
N THR A 136 14.27 -8.52 0.82
CA THR A 136 14.25 -9.03 -0.57
C THR A 136 14.21 -7.89 -1.58
N ALA A 137 13.42 -6.85 -1.31
CA ALA A 137 13.32 -5.66 -2.15
C ALA A 137 14.66 -4.91 -2.25
N TYR A 138 15.39 -4.77 -1.14
CA TYR A 138 16.73 -4.18 -1.14
C TYR A 138 17.71 -5.02 -1.96
N LYS A 139 17.81 -6.32 -1.68
CA LYS A 139 18.69 -7.24 -2.42
C LYS A 139 18.41 -7.25 -3.93
N SER A 140 17.13 -7.26 -4.31
CA SER A 140 16.73 -7.25 -5.72
C SER A 140 17.13 -5.94 -6.41
N LYS A 141 16.90 -4.78 -5.79
CA LYS A 141 17.27 -3.48 -6.38
C LYS A 141 18.79 -3.28 -6.45
N VAL A 142 19.53 -3.69 -5.42
CA VAL A 142 21.00 -3.66 -5.44
C VAL A 142 21.56 -4.57 -6.54
N ALA A 143 21.01 -5.79 -6.69
CA ALA A 143 21.44 -6.70 -7.75
C ALA A 143 21.24 -6.12 -9.17
N THR A 144 20.16 -5.34 -9.37
CA THR A 144 19.94 -4.64 -10.65
C THR A 144 20.87 -3.43 -10.88
N MET A 145 21.49 -2.90 -9.82
CA MET A 145 22.44 -1.78 -9.86
C MET A 145 23.91 -2.24 -9.84
N ALA A 146 24.15 -3.56 -9.77
CA ALA A 146 25.47 -4.14 -9.52
C ALA A 146 26.53 -3.90 -10.61
N SER A 147 26.20 -3.25 -11.74
CA SER A 147 27.20 -2.73 -12.68
C SER A 147 28.03 -1.59 -12.10
N THR A 148 27.61 -0.99 -10.98
CA THR A 148 28.31 0.05 -10.21
C THR A 148 28.43 -0.39 -8.76
N ALA A 149 29.29 -1.37 -8.49
CA ALA A 149 29.68 -1.72 -7.13
C ALA A 149 30.14 -0.44 -6.40
N ASN A 150 29.45 -0.05 -5.33
CA ASN A 150 29.60 1.17 -4.50
C ASN A 150 28.59 2.32 -4.72
N ASP A 151 27.54 2.18 -5.55
CA ASP A 151 26.53 3.24 -5.70
C ASP A 151 25.24 3.05 -4.85
N GLU A 152 25.31 2.21 -3.82
CA GLU A 152 24.19 1.95 -2.92
C GLU A 152 23.84 3.20 -2.09
N LYS A 153 22.60 3.66 -2.19
CA LYS A 153 22.12 4.82 -1.45
C LYS A 153 21.55 4.40 -0.10
N LEU A 154 21.93 5.12 0.97
CA LEU A 154 21.35 4.93 2.30
C LEU A 154 19.81 4.99 2.28
N GLY A 155 19.23 5.90 1.49
CA GLY A 155 17.78 6.00 1.35
C GLY A 155 17.13 4.70 0.86
N LEU A 156 17.75 4.00 -0.09
CA LEU A 156 17.25 2.71 -0.59
C LEU A 156 17.35 1.59 0.46
N PHE A 157 18.33 1.67 1.36
CA PHE A 157 18.47 0.74 2.47
C PHE A 157 17.50 1.04 3.62
N ALA A 158 17.27 2.33 3.91
CA ALA A 158 16.54 2.80 5.08
C ALA A 158 15.05 3.08 4.83
N TYR A 159 14.56 3.14 3.59
CA TYR A 159 13.15 3.42 3.30
C TYR A 159 12.15 2.49 4.02
N PRO A 160 12.45 1.22 4.36
CA PRO A 160 11.51 0.40 5.14
C PRO A 160 11.23 0.97 6.54
N VAL A 161 12.18 1.72 7.12
CA VAL A 161 11.98 2.46 8.38
C VAL A 161 11.12 3.70 8.16
N LEU A 162 11.34 4.41 7.05
CA LEU A 162 10.46 5.52 6.65
C LEU A 162 9.02 5.03 6.43
N GLN A 163 8.83 3.89 5.77
CA GLN A 163 7.52 3.25 5.62
C GLN A 163 6.88 2.92 6.98
N ALA A 164 7.67 2.46 7.95
CA ALA A 164 7.17 2.23 9.30
C ALA A 164 6.74 3.55 9.95
N ALA A 165 7.50 4.63 9.80
CA ALA A 165 7.12 5.96 10.27
C ALA A 165 5.80 6.43 9.65
N ASP A 166 5.65 6.28 8.33
CA ASP A 166 4.44 6.68 7.60
C ASP A 166 3.17 6.04 8.18
N ILE A 167 3.27 4.76 8.56
CA ILE A 167 2.17 3.97 9.11
C ILE A 167 1.93 4.31 10.59
N LEU A 168 3.00 4.39 11.38
CA LEU A 168 2.92 4.52 12.83
C LEU A 168 2.61 5.94 13.31
N LEU A 169 2.96 6.95 12.51
CA LEU A 169 2.65 8.36 12.80
C LEU A 169 1.15 8.58 13.04
N TYR A 170 0.32 7.92 12.21
CA TYR A 170 -1.14 7.99 12.32
C TYR A 170 -1.75 6.87 13.16
N LYS A 171 -0.92 6.06 13.83
CA LYS A 171 -1.34 4.88 14.58
C LYS A 171 -2.25 3.95 13.75
N ALA A 172 -1.90 3.77 12.48
CA ALA A 172 -2.72 3.01 11.56
C ALA A 172 -2.94 1.57 12.08
N THR A 173 -4.20 1.14 12.09
CA THR A 173 -4.59 -0.20 12.54
C THR A 173 -4.65 -1.19 11.38
N HIS A 174 -4.76 -0.69 10.14
CA HIS A 174 -4.86 -1.50 8.94
C HIS A 174 -4.05 -0.87 7.80
N VAL A 175 -3.35 -1.69 7.02
CA VAL A 175 -2.58 -1.25 5.86
C VAL A 175 -2.87 -2.18 4.69
N PRO A 176 -3.41 -1.68 3.57
CA PRO A 176 -3.58 -2.47 2.36
C PRO A 176 -2.24 -2.55 1.65
N VAL A 177 -1.71 -3.77 1.54
CA VAL A 177 -0.42 -4.05 0.90
C VAL A 177 -0.50 -5.24 -0.03
N GLY A 178 0.26 -5.18 -1.12
CA GLY A 178 0.53 -6.35 -1.95
C GLY A 178 1.52 -7.31 -1.29
N GLU A 179 1.64 -8.52 -1.83
CA GLU A 179 2.55 -9.55 -1.30
C GLU A 179 4.02 -9.07 -1.26
N ASP A 180 4.42 -8.21 -2.21
CA ASP A 180 5.75 -7.64 -2.31
C ASP A 180 6.13 -6.72 -1.14
N GLN A 181 5.14 -6.17 -0.44
CA GLN A 181 5.35 -5.24 0.69
C GLN A 181 5.15 -5.90 2.06
N ARG A 182 4.84 -7.20 2.09
CA ARG A 182 4.58 -7.94 3.34
C ARG A 182 5.77 -7.88 4.30
N GLN A 183 7.00 -8.04 3.79
CA GLN A 183 8.21 -8.01 4.63
C GLN A 183 8.43 -6.64 5.30
N HIS A 184 8.08 -5.53 4.62
CA HIS A 184 8.18 -4.20 5.22
C HIS A 184 7.13 -3.97 6.30
N LEU A 185 5.92 -4.51 6.12
CA LEU A 185 4.87 -4.42 7.13
C LEU A 185 5.21 -5.26 8.37
N GLU A 186 5.85 -6.43 8.22
CA GLU A 186 6.38 -7.17 9.38
C GLU A 186 7.46 -6.38 10.12
N LEU A 187 8.39 -5.71 9.40
CA LEU A 187 9.35 -4.82 10.05
C LEU A 187 8.65 -3.70 10.82
N THR A 188 7.58 -3.13 10.26
CA THR A 188 6.80 -2.08 10.92
C THR A 188 6.20 -2.56 12.24
N ARG A 189 5.66 -3.79 12.29
CA ARG A 189 5.16 -4.41 13.52
C ARG A 189 6.26 -4.64 14.54
N ASP A 190 7.39 -5.17 14.10
CA ASP A 190 8.54 -5.42 14.98
C ASP A 190 9.05 -4.12 15.60
N ILE A 191 9.20 -3.05 14.81
CA ILE A 191 9.61 -1.72 15.29
C ILE A 191 8.60 -1.18 16.31
N ALA A 192 7.30 -1.23 16.01
CA ALA A 192 6.25 -0.81 16.94
C ALA A 192 6.29 -1.60 18.25
N GLN A 193 6.49 -2.91 18.17
CA GLN A 193 6.60 -3.78 19.34
C GLN A 193 7.83 -3.46 20.18
N TRP A 194 9.00 -3.29 19.56
CA TRP A 194 10.24 -2.91 20.26
C TRP A 194 10.12 -1.55 20.94
N PHE A 195 9.51 -0.57 20.27
CA PHE A 195 9.25 0.74 20.86
C PHE A 195 8.34 0.63 22.09
N ASN A 196 7.20 -0.04 21.96
CA ASN A 196 6.23 -0.22 23.04
C ASN A 196 6.86 -0.95 24.24
N GLN A 197 7.67 -1.98 24.00
CA GLN A 197 8.39 -2.72 25.04
C GLN A 197 9.45 -1.86 25.73
N ARG A 198 10.29 -1.16 24.96
CA ARG A 198 11.40 -0.34 25.48
C ARG A 198 10.95 0.79 26.39
N TYR A 199 9.76 1.35 26.11
CA TYR A 199 9.18 2.44 26.89
C TYR A 199 8.00 2.01 27.77
N MET A 200 7.71 0.71 27.86
CA MET A 200 6.58 0.17 28.62
C MET A 200 5.26 0.90 28.32
N SER A 201 4.97 1.10 27.03
CA SER A 201 3.84 1.90 26.57
C SER A 201 2.96 1.14 25.55
N GLN A 202 1.77 1.67 25.29
CA GLN A 202 0.88 1.25 24.19
C GLN A 202 0.77 2.36 23.15
N THR A 203 1.92 2.97 22.81
CA THR A 203 1.98 4.16 21.94
C THR A 203 1.54 3.83 20.52
N PHE A 204 2.04 2.72 19.98
CA PHE A 204 1.78 2.29 18.61
C PHE A 204 0.88 1.06 18.56
N ALA A 205 -0.16 1.12 17.72
CA ALA A 205 -0.92 -0.06 17.33
C ALA A 205 -0.06 -0.95 16.41
N LEU A 206 -0.27 -2.27 16.45
CA LEU A 206 0.34 -3.19 15.49
C LEU A 206 -0.57 -3.28 14.25
N PRO A 207 -0.18 -2.72 13.10
CA PRO A 207 -1.04 -2.64 11.93
C PRO A 207 -1.35 -4.02 11.37
N SER A 208 -2.62 -4.32 11.11
CA SER A 208 -3.05 -5.53 10.41
C SER A 208 -2.96 -5.36 8.89
N THR A 209 -2.74 -6.46 8.17
CA THR A 209 -2.71 -6.44 6.70
C THR A 209 -4.14 -6.53 6.16
N ILE A 210 -4.52 -5.59 5.29
CA ILE A 210 -5.66 -5.81 4.39
C ILE A 210 -5.10 -6.44 3.11
N SER A 211 -5.31 -7.74 2.94
CA SER A 211 -4.95 -8.41 1.71
C SER A 211 -5.88 -7.94 0.61
N THR A 212 -5.35 -7.16 -0.32
CA THR A 212 -6.08 -6.77 -1.52
C THR A 212 -5.80 -7.78 -2.61
N PRO A 213 -6.81 -8.37 -3.28
CA PRO A 213 -6.57 -9.21 -4.44
C PRO A 213 -5.92 -8.38 -5.53
N THR A 214 -4.59 -8.45 -5.63
CA THR A 214 -3.84 -7.68 -6.62
C THR A 214 -3.94 -8.39 -7.96
N LYS A 215 -4.76 -7.85 -8.87
CA LYS A 215 -4.86 -8.39 -10.22
C LYS A 215 -3.58 -8.05 -10.97
N ARG A 216 -2.79 -9.08 -11.27
CA ARG A 216 -1.57 -8.93 -12.09
C ARG A 216 -2.00 -8.73 -13.54
N ILE A 217 -2.03 -7.47 -13.97
CA ILE A 217 -2.21 -7.08 -15.37
C ILE A 217 -0.86 -7.10 -16.07
N LEU A 218 -0.80 -7.82 -17.19
CA LEU A 218 0.40 -8.05 -17.98
C LEU A 218 0.56 -6.96 -19.05
N SER A 219 1.78 -6.80 -19.55
CA SER A 219 2.06 -5.90 -20.67
C SER A 219 1.31 -6.36 -21.92
N LEU A 220 0.76 -5.40 -22.68
CA LEU A 220 0.09 -5.69 -23.94
C LEU A 220 1.06 -6.14 -25.05
N ARG A 221 2.36 -5.96 -24.86
CA ARG A 221 3.39 -6.26 -25.88
C ARG A 221 4.29 -7.43 -25.47
N ASP A 222 4.36 -7.71 -24.18
CA ASP A 222 5.07 -8.86 -23.61
C ASP A 222 4.19 -9.45 -22.51
N PRO A 223 3.41 -10.49 -22.81
CA PRO A 223 2.43 -11.04 -21.89
C PRO A 223 3.07 -11.85 -20.74
N ILE A 224 4.40 -11.98 -20.67
CA ILE A 224 5.10 -12.59 -19.54
C ILE A 224 5.41 -11.53 -18.47
N GLN A 225 5.67 -10.30 -18.91
CA GLN A 225 6.02 -9.19 -18.03
C GLN A 225 4.78 -8.49 -17.47
N LYS A 226 4.89 -8.02 -16.22
CA LYS A 226 3.87 -7.14 -15.62
C LYS A 226 3.84 -5.82 -16.38
N MET A 227 2.64 -5.24 -16.54
CA MET A 227 2.52 -3.87 -17.05
C MET A 227 3.35 -2.92 -16.16
N SER A 228 4.23 -2.15 -16.79
CA SER A 228 5.17 -1.27 -16.09
C SER A 228 5.27 0.09 -16.77
N LYS A 229 5.43 1.14 -15.97
CA LYS A 229 5.71 2.50 -16.44
C LYS A 229 7.09 2.62 -17.09
N SER A 230 8.07 1.87 -16.60
CA SER A 230 9.46 1.89 -17.10
C SER A 230 9.66 1.12 -18.42
N ALA A 231 8.63 0.45 -18.94
CA ALA A 231 8.71 -0.23 -20.22
C ALA A 231 8.94 0.79 -21.36
N LYS A 232 9.96 0.54 -22.19
CA LYS A 232 10.36 1.43 -23.29
C LYS A 232 9.24 1.65 -24.32
N ASP A 233 8.46 0.62 -24.64
CA ASP A 233 7.34 0.72 -25.57
C ASP A 233 6.08 1.27 -24.86
N PRO A 234 5.60 2.48 -25.19
CA PRO A 234 4.38 3.03 -24.58
C PRO A 234 3.12 2.21 -24.90
N LYS A 235 3.13 1.40 -25.96
CA LYS A 235 2.01 0.52 -26.33
C LYS A 235 1.89 -0.70 -25.42
N SER A 236 2.91 -0.98 -24.59
CA SER A 236 2.86 -2.04 -23.58
C SER A 236 1.86 -1.80 -22.45
N ARG A 237 1.41 -0.55 -22.27
CA ARG A 237 0.59 -0.11 -21.14
C ARG A 237 -0.53 0.83 -21.58
N ILE A 238 -1.66 0.75 -20.87
CA ILE A 238 -2.75 1.72 -20.98
C ILE A 238 -2.62 2.70 -19.83
N LEU A 239 -2.42 3.99 -20.11
CA LEU A 239 -2.44 5.05 -19.10
C LEU A 239 -3.88 5.45 -18.81
N LEU A 240 -4.17 5.87 -17.58
CA LEU A 240 -5.51 6.37 -17.24
C LEU A 240 -5.85 7.69 -17.96
N SER A 241 -4.84 8.40 -18.47
CA SER A 241 -5.00 9.60 -19.28
C SER A 241 -5.02 9.34 -20.79
N ASP A 242 -4.91 8.08 -21.23
CA ASP A 242 -4.98 7.78 -22.66
C ASP A 242 -6.38 8.14 -23.19
N SER A 243 -6.43 8.75 -24.37
CA SER A 243 -7.68 8.96 -25.10
C SER A 243 -8.31 7.64 -25.53
N ARG A 244 -9.62 7.63 -25.80
CA ARG A 244 -10.34 6.47 -26.32
C ARG A 244 -9.63 5.85 -27.54
N ASP A 245 -9.13 6.68 -28.46
CA ASP A 245 -8.47 6.22 -29.68
C ASP A 245 -7.08 5.62 -29.40
N GLU A 246 -6.36 6.13 -28.41
CA GLU A 246 -5.10 5.52 -27.95
C GLU A 246 -5.34 4.15 -27.31
N ILE A 247 -6.32 4.05 -26.42
CA ILE A 247 -6.71 2.79 -25.78
C ILE A 247 -7.08 1.75 -26.84
N ALA A 248 -7.97 2.12 -27.78
CA ALA A 248 -8.40 1.22 -28.85
C ALA A 248 -7.23 0.75 -29.73
N ARG A 249 -6.29 1.65 -30.08
CA ARG A 249 -5.10 1.30 -30.86
C ARG A 249 -4.16 0.38 -30.08
N LYS A 250 -3.97 0.58 -28.77
CA LYS A 250 -3.12 -0.24 -27.93
C LYS A 250 -3.69 -1.65 -27.76
N ILE A 251 -5.00 -1.77 -27.46
CA ILE A 251 -5.70 -3.06 -27.35
C ILE A 251 -5.65 -3.81 -28.69
N ARG A 252 -5.92 -3.15 -29.82
CA ARG A 252 -5.88 -3.78 -31.15
C ARG A 252 -4.49 -4.33 -31.52
N LYS A 253 -3.42 -3.76 -30.94
CA LYS A 253 -2.03 -4.19 -31.17
C LYS A 253 -1.49 -5.06 -30.03
N ALA A 254 -2.34 -5.51 -29.11
CA ALA A 254 -1.94 -6.40 -28.04
C ALA A 254 -1.47 -7.74 -28.62
N VAL A 255 -0.40 -8.30 -28.05
CA VAL A 255 0.14 -9.60 -28.43
C VAL A 255 -0.76 -10.70 -27.87
N THR A 256 -1.19 -11.58 -28.76
CA THR A 256 -2.00 -12.78 -28.46
C THR A 256 -1.18 -14.03 -28.77
N ASP A 257 -1.83 -15.05 -29.32
CA ASP A 257 -1.24 -16.26 -29.89
C ASP A 257 -1.81 -16.47 -31.31
N SER A 258 -1.41 -17.57 -31.94
CA SER A 258 -1.85 -17.96 -33.30
C SER A 258 -3.13 -18.80 -33.31
N GLU A 259 -3.73 -19.07 -32.14
CA GLU A 259 -4.96 -19.86 -32.06
C GLU A 259 -6.19 -18.99 -32.37
N THR A 260 -7.21 -19.59 -32.98
CA THR A 260 -8.43 -18.87 -33.39
C THR A 260 -9.51 -18.83 -32.31
N THR A 261 -9.45 -19.72 -31.32
CA THR A 261 -10.42 -19.79 -30.23
C THR A 261 -10.08 -18.79 -29.14
N ILE A 262 -11.10 -18.28 -28.44
CA ILE A 262 -10.91 -17.42 -27.27
C ILE A 262 -11.11 -18.28 -26.02
N SER A 263 -10.03 -18.56 -25.30
CA SER A 263 -10.06 -19.31 -24.05
C SER A 263 -9.17 -18.67 -22.98
N TYR A 264 -9.49 -18.92 -21.72
CA TYR A 264 -8.70 -18.44 -20.59
C TYR A 264 -7.72 -19.54 -20.16
N ASP A 265 -6.46 -19.36 -20.51
CA ASP A 265 -5.32 -20.19 -20.10
C ASP A 265 -4.11 -19.29 -19.81
N PRO A 266 -3.90 -18.88 -18.55
CA PRO A 266 -2.81 -17.97 -18.20
C PRO A 266 -1.40 -18.55 -18.38
N ILE A 267 -1.27 -19.88 -18.49
CA ILE A 267 0.02 -20.56 -18.61
C ILE A 267 0.42 -20.63 -20.08
N HIS A 268 -0.46 -21.15 -20.93
CA HIS A 268 -0.15 -21.38 -22.34
C HIS A 268 -0.57 -20.22 -23.23
N ARG A 269 -1.56 -19.42 -22.82
CA ARG A 269 -2.13 -18.30 -23.58
C ARG A 269 -2.19 -17.00 -22.76
N PRO A 270 -1.05 -16.50 -22.25
CA PRO A 270 -1.02 -15.40 -21.30
C PRO A 270 -1.56 -14.07 -21.90
N GLY A 271 -1.37 -13.85 -23.21
CA GLY A 271 -1.84 -12.64 -23.90
C GLY A 271 -3.38 -12.54 -23.95
N ILE A 272 -4.03 -13.58 -24.47
CA ILE A 272 -5.51 -13.67 -24.51
C ILE A 272 -6.10 -13.65 -23.11
N SER A 273 -5.51 -14.41 -22.18
CA SER A 273 -5.97 -14.46 -20.79
C SER A 273 -5.88 -13.11 -20.09
N ASN A 274 -4.86 -12.30 -20.40
CA ASN A 274 -4.74 -10.94 -19.89
C ASN A 274 -5.84 -10.01 -20.44
N LEU A 275 -6.16 -10.12 -21.74
CA LEU A 275 -7.25 -9.33 -22.35
C LEU A 275 -8.62 -9.72 -21.79
N LEU A 276 -8.90 -11.03 -21.64
CA LEU A 276 -10.13 -11.52 -21.01
C LEU A 276 -10.24 -11.05 -19.56
N ARG A 277 -9.13 -11.05 -18.82
CA ARG A 277 -9.09 -10.50 -17.46
C ARG A 277 -9.39 -9.02 -17.45
N ILE A 278 -8.85 -8.23 -18.38
CA ILE A 278 -9.16 -6.79 -18.49
C ILE A 278 -10.64 -6.58 -18.83
N LEU A 279 -11.22 -7.38 -19.72
CA LEU A 279 -12.63 -7.26 -20.14
C LEU A 279 -13.63 -7.61 -19.02
N HIS A 280 -13.26 -8.51 -18.12
CA HIS A 280 -14.12 -8.92 -17.01
C HIS A 280 -14.27 -7.83 -15.92
N GLU A 281 -13.34 -6.88 -15.83
CA GLU A 281 -13.34 -5.79 -14.85
C GLU A 281 -14.15 -4.58 -15.29
#